data_AF-A0A2D7TDR5-F1
#
_entry.id   AF-A0A2D7TDR5-F1
#
_cell.length_a   1.000
_cell.length_b   1.000
_cell.length_c   1.000
_cell.angle_alpha   90.00
_cell.angle_beta   90.00
_cell.angle_gamma   90.00
#
_symmetry.space_group_name_H-M   'P 1'
#
loop_
_entity.id
_entity.type
_entity.pdbx_description
1 polymer ?
#
loop_
_entity_poly.entity_id
_entity_poly.type
_entity_poly.pdbx_seq_one_letter_code
_entity_poly.pdbx_strand_id
1 'polypeptide(L)'
;MENEDLQNENISLTPFSKAISERYLAYALSTITSRSLPDVRDGLKPVHRRVLYAMMQLKLNHNVSFKKSARVVGDVMGKFHP
;
A
#
# COMPACT_ATOMS: atom_id res chain seq x y z
N MET A 1 15.58 11.70 -35.99
CA MET A 1 14.89 10.43 -35.74
C MET A 1 13.41 10.73 -35.88
N GLU A 2 12.80 10.19 -36.93
CA GLU A 2 11.38 10.38 -37.21
C GLU A 2 10.54 9.60 -36.19
N ASN A 3 9.30 10.03 -35.94
CA ASN A 3 8.42 9.43 -34.92
C ASN A 3 8.15 7.91 -35.15
N GLU A 4 8.39 7.40 -36.36
CA GLU A 4 8.20 5.99 -36.73
C GLU A 4 9.25 5.06 -36.11
N ASP A 5 10.50 5.51 -35.94
CA ASP A 5 11.58 4.69 -35.35
C ASP A 5 11.32 4.38 -33.87
N LEU A 6 10.72 5.33 -33.13
CA LEU A 6 10.44 5.20 -31.70
C LEU A 6 9.28 4.24 -31.39
N GLN A 7 8.35 4.08 -32.34
CA GLN A 7 7.24 3.12 -32.17
C GLN A 7 7.72 1.67 -32.32
N ASN A 8 8.73 1.43 -33.15
CA ASN A 8 9.34 0.10 -33.31
C ASN A 8 10.07 -0.39 -32.04
N GLU A 9 10.45 0.51 -31.14
CA GLU A 9 11.09 0.18 -29.85
C GLU A 9 10.13 0.22 -28.64
N ASN A 10 8.80 0.32 -28.83
CA ASN A 10 7.81 0.50 -27.75
C ASN A 10 8.10 1.72 -26.84
N ILE A 11 8.73 2.77 -27.37
CA ILE A 11 9.08 3.96 -26.59
C ILE A 11 7.94 4.98 -26.67
N SER A 12 7.28 5.22 -25.53
CA SER A 12 6.26 6.27 -25.41
C SER A 12 6.88 7.60 -25.02
N LEU A 13 6.91 8.56 -25.96
CA LEU A 13 7.29 9.94 -25.66
C LEU A 13 6.20 10.62 -24.82
N THR A 14 6.51 10.90 -23.56
CA THR A 14 5.59 11.61 -22.64
C THR A 14 6.16 12.99 -22.29
N PRO A 15 5.39 14.08 -22.43
CA PRO A 15 5.83 15.41 -21.99
C PRO A 15 6.17 15.42 -20.49
N PHE A 16 7.32 15.99 -20.13
CA PHE A 16 7.83 16.00 -18.75
C PHE A 16 6.82 16.57 -17.74
N SER A 17 6.21 17.72 -18.07
CA SER A 17 5.21 18.37 -17.21
C SER A 17 4.02 17.45 -16.91
N LYS A 18 3.54 16.73 -17.93
CA LYS A 18 2.44 15.76 -17.78
C LYS A 18 2.87 14.59 -16.90
N ALA A 19 4.02 13.99 -17.17
CA ALA A 19 4.53 12.84 -16.41
C ALA A 19 4.73 13.15 -14.93
N ILE A 20 5.29 14.32 -14.59
CA ILE A 20 5.50 14.73 -13.19
C ILE A 20 4.18 14.98 -12.48
N SER A 21 3.27 15.74 -13.08
CA SER A 21 1.98 16.06 -12.48
C SER A 21 1.18 14.78 -12.15
N GLU A 22 1.10 13.85 -13.11
CA GLU A 22 0.38 12.58 -12.93
C GLU A 22 1.00 11.71 -11.82
N ARG A 23 2.33 11.54 -11.84
CA ARG A 23 3.03 10.70 -10.87
C ARG A 23 2.98 11.29 -9.46
N TYR A 24 3.16 12.60 -9.35
CA TYR A 24 3.07 13.32 -8.08
C TYR A 24 1.66 13.20 -7.50
N LEU A 25 0.63 13.45 -8.30
CA LEU A 25 -0.76 13.35 -7.85
C LEU A 25 -1.11 11.92 -7.41
N ALA A 26 -0.71 10.90 -8.18
CA ALA A 26 -0.97 9.51 -7.83
C ALA A 26 -0.32 9.12 -6.49
N TYR A 27 0.93 9.53 -6.26
CA TYR A 27 1.62 9.27 -5.00
C TYR A 27 1.02 10.06 -3.82
N ALA A 28 0.68 11.33 -4.05
CA ALA A 28 0.09 12.20 -3.04
C ALA A 28 -1.27 11.64 -2.58
N LEU A 29 -2.16 11.32 -3.51
CA LEU A 29 -3.47 10.74 -3.21
C LEU A 29 -3.33 9.41 -2.46
N SER A 30 -2.50 8.49 -2.96
CA SER A 30 -2.25 7.19 -2.30
C SER A 30 -1.71 7.37 -0.88
N THR A 31 -0.82 8.35 -0.67
CA THR A 31 -0.28 8.65 0.66
C THR A 31 -1.36 9.20 1.59
N ILE A 32 -2.21 10.12 1.12
CA ILE A 32 -3.27 10.72 1.93
C ILE A 32 -4.31 9.66 2.32
N THR A 33 -4.84 8.91 1.35
CA THR A 33 -5.98 8.02 1.56
C THR A 33 -5.60 6.65 2.14
N SER A 34 -4.44 6.12 1.78
CA SER A 34 -4.09 4.71 2.01
C SER A 34 -2.93 4.52 2.99
N ARG A 35 -2.41 5.60 3.59
CA ARG A 35 -1.28 5.53 4.52
C ARG A 35 -1.42 6.50 5.70
N SER A 36 -1.57 7.79 5.43
CA SER A 36 -1.32 8.84 6.40
C SER A 36 -2.52 9.16 7.29
N LEU A 37 -3.71 9.33 6.71
CA LEU A 37 -4.91 9.71 7.46
C LEU A 37 -5.67 8.48 7.96
N PRO A 38 -6.20 8.51 9.19
CA PRO A 38 -7.10 7.48 9.69
C PRO A 38 -8.51 7.62 9.08
N ASP A 39 -9.27 6.52 9.06
CA ASP A 39 -10.68 6.55 8.69
C ASP A 39 -11.52 7.09 9.86
N VAL A 40 -12.51 7.94 9.57
CA VAL A 40 -13.37 8.55 10.60
C VAL A 40 -14.24 7.54 11.34
N ARG A 41 -14.57 6.40 10.72
CA ARG A 41 -15.49 5.40 11.27
C ARG A 41 -14.89 4.62 12.43
N ASP A 42 -13.60 4.34 12.35
CA ASP A 42 -12.88 3.52 13.33
C ASP A 42 -11.65 4.20 13.93
N GLY A 43 -11.22 5.35 13.41
CA GLY A 43 -10.01 6.05 13.83
C GLY A 43 -8.71 5.33 13.45
N LEU A 44 -8.77 4.26 12.66
CA LEU A 44 -7.62 3.40 12.36
C LEU A 44 -6.99 3.76 11.01
N LYS A 45 -5.65 3.82 11.03
CA LYS A 45 -4.85 3.77 9.80
C LYS A 45 -4.94 2.37 9.16
N PRO A 46 -4.74 2.25 7.83
CA PRO A 46 -4.80 0.96 7.15
C PRO A 46 -3.89 -0.12 7.75
N VAL A 47 -2.71 0.24 8.25
CA VAL A 47 -1.78 -0.71 8.89
C VAL A 47 -2.35 -1.30 10.19
N HIS A 48 -3.00 -0.49 11.03
CA HIS A 48 -3.58 -0.96 12.29
C HIS A 48 -4.71 -1.96 12.03
N ARG A 49 -5.58 -1.66 11.04
CA ARG A 49 -6.68 -2.54 10.65
C ARG A 49 -6.18 -3.89 10.16
N ARG A 50 -5.11 -3.91 9.34
CA ARG A 50 -4.47 -5.15 8.86
C ARG A 50 -3.89 -5.98 10.01
N VAL A 51 -3.22 -5.35 10.97
CA VAL A 51 -2.66 -6.03 12.15
C VAL A 51 -3.77 -6.63 13.01
N LEU A 52 -4.78 -5.85 13.38
CA LEU A 52 -5.89 -6.33 14.21
C LEU A 52 -6.66 -7.47 13.52
N TYR A 53 -6.88 -7.36 12.20
CA TYR A 53 -7.54 -8.41 11.42
C TYR A 53 -6.71 -9.69 11.39
N ALA A 54 -5.40 -9.62 11.17
CA ALA A 54 -4.53 -10.81 11.21
C ALA A 54 -4.50 -11.45 12.61
N MET A 55 -4.43 -10.65 13.67
CA MET A 55 -4.50 -11.15 15.05
C MET A 55 -5.81 -11.86 15.35
N MET A 56 -6.93 -11.33 14.82
CA MET A 56 -8.25 -11.98 14.90
C MET A 56 -8.27 -13.32 14.15
N GLN A 57 -7.70 -13.39 12.93
CA GLN A 57 -7.59 -14.65 12.18
C GLN A 57 -6.72 -15.70 12.88
N LEU A 58 -5.68 -15.25 13.60
CA LEU A 58 -4.82 -16.10 14.43
C LEU A 58 -5.43 -16.46 15.80
N LYS A 59 -6.66 -15.99 16.11
CA LYS A 59 -7.38 -16.22 17.37
C LYS A 59 -6.57 -15.79 18.62
N LEU A 60 -5.87 -14.66 18.51
CA LEU A 60 -5.05 -14.10 19.60
C LEU A 60 -5.90 -13.27 20.57
N ASN A 61 -6.77 -13.96 21.31
CA ASN A 61 -7.59 -13.36 22.36
C ASN A 61 -6.77 -13.10 23.63
N HIS A 62 -7.25 -12.21 24.49
CA HIS A 62 -6.57 -11.83 25.74
C HIS A 62 -6.40 -12.98 26.75
N ASN A 63 -7.14 -14.08 26.60
CA ASN A 63 -7.11 -15.26 27.49
C ASN A 63 -6.18 -16.38 27.00
N VAL A 64 -5.51 -16.22 25.85
CA VAL A 64 -4.58 -17.24 25.33
C VAL A 64 -3.13 -16.94 25.67
N SER A 65 -2.28 -17.97 25.63
CA SER A 65 -0.83 -17.81 25.83
C SER A 65 -0.20 -16.94 24.74
N PHE A 66 0.81 -16.15 25.12
CA PHE A 66 1.51 -15.23 24.25
C PHE A 66 2.14 -15.91 23.04
N LYS A 67 2.13 -15.22 21.90
CA LYS A 67 2.82 -15.61 20.67
C LYS A 67 3.89 -14.58 20.33
N LYS A 68 4.97 -15.04 19.69
CA LYS A 68 6.06 -14.17 19.24
C LYS A 68 5.55 -13.14 18.23
N SER A 69 5.92 -11.87 18.38
CA SER A 69 5.53 -10.79 17.47
C SER A 69 5.94 -11.07 16.02
N ALA A 70 7.09 -11.72 15.80
CA ALA A 70 7.56 -12.11 14.47
C ALA A 70 6.54 -12.96 13.70
N ARG A 71 5.73 -13.79 14.39
CA ARG A 71 4.67 -14.57 13.76
C ARG A 71 3.55 -13.67 13.23
N VAL A 72 3.13 -12.68 14.01
CA VAL A 72 2.07 -11.74 13.63
C VAL A 72 2.55 -10.85 12.49
N VAL A 73 3.77 -10.31 12.60
CA VAL A 73 4.37 -9.47 11.55
C VAL A 73 4.48 -10.24 10.23
N GLY A 74 4.96 -11.49 10.27
CA GLY A 74 5.08 -12.34 9.09
C GLY A 74 3.74 -12.62 8.41
N ASP A 75 2.68 -12.91 9.19
CA ASP A 75 1.35 -13.16 8.62
C ASP A 75 0.71 -11.90 8.04
N VAL A 76 0.89 -10.74 8.70
CA VAL A 76 0.41 -9.44 8.21
C VAL A 76 1.10 -9.10 6.89
N MET A 77 2.43 -9.21 6.82
CA MET A 77 3.18 -8.89 5.61
C MET A 77 2.85 -9.84 4.46
N GLY A 78 2.76 -11.15 4.75
CA GLY A 78 2.51 -12.16 3.72
C GLY A 78 1.09 -12.12 3.13
N LYS A 79 0.08 -11.68 3.90
CA LYS A 79 -1.33 -11.76 3.48
C LYS A 79 -2.02 -10.42 3.25
N PHE A 80 -1.63 -9.36 3.97
CA PHE A 80 -2.46 -8.16 4.07
C PHE A 80 -1.70 -6.84 3.86
N HIS A 81 -0.38 -6.80 4.05
CA HIS A 81 0.44 -5.60 3.94
C HIS A 81 1.72 -5.88 3.13
N PRO A 82 1.68 -5.73 1.80
CA PRO A 82 2.90 -5.85 0.98
C PRO A 82 3.89 -4.72 1.30
#